data_AF-A0A839UAE7-F1
#
_entry.id   AF-A0A839UAE7-F1
#
_cell.length_a   1.000
_cell.length_b   1.000
_cell.length_c   1.000
_cell.angle_alpha   90.00
_cell.angle_beta   90.00
_cell.angle_gamma   90.00
#
_symmetry.space_group_name_H-M   'P 1'
#
loop_
_entity.id
_entity.type
_entity.pdbx_description
1 polymer ?
#
loop_
_entity_poly.entity_id
_entity_poly.type
_entity_poly.pdbx_seq_one_letter_code
_entity_poly.pdbx_strand_id
1 'polypeptide(L)'
;MSGVTTMFGGGTGPAHGTLATTCTPGPWHLGRMIQSFDAIPMNIGLSGKGNTSLPKALEEMILGGACSLKLHEDWGTTPAAIDNCLSVADQYDVQVMIHTDTLNESGFVEDTVAAFKGRTVHAFHTEGAGGGHAPDIIKICGLPNVIPSSTNPTRPYTKNTIAEHLDMLMVCHHLSSSIPEDVAFAESRIRKETIAAEDILHDIGAFSIISSDSQAMGRVGEVLIRTWQTADKMKRQRGSLPQETGDNDNFRVKRYIAKYTINPAIAQGVSRHVGSIEVGKRADLVLWNPAFFGVKPDMVLLGGSIVAAPMGDPNASIPTPQPVHYRYMFGGYGKNVSNSSVVFASKASVEAGLRQSLGVDKQLVGVENTRSGISKASMIHNDATPHVEVDPETYEVRADGELLTCEPATLLPMAQRYFLF
;
A
#
# COMPACT_ATOMS: atom_id res chain seq x y z
N MET A 1 16.35 -3.58 -7.03
CA MET A 1 15.47 -4.25 -6.04
C MET A 1 15.48 -3.42 -4.77
N SER A 2 14.33 -3.24 -4.12
CA SER A 2 14.15 -2.26 -3.03
C SER A 2 14.15 -2.85 -1.62
N GLY A 3 14.01 -4.18 -1.47
CA GLY A 3 13.84 -4.83 -0.15
C GLY A 3 12.39 -5.18 0.19
N VAL A 4 11.44 -4.98 -0.72
CA VAL A 4 10.08 -5.54 -0.57
C VAL A 4 10.11 -7.05 -0.78
N THR A 5 9.50 -7.80 0.15
CA THR A 5 9.43 -9.27 0.17
C THR A 5 8.00 -9.82 0.06
N THR A 6 6.99 -8.96 0.23
CA THR A 6 5.58 -9.33 0.18
C THR A 6 4.80 -8.28 -0.62
N MET A 7 3.95 -8.73 -1.55
CA MET A 7 3.10 -7.87 -2.37
C MET A 7 1.64 -8.28 -2.24
N PHE A 8 0.79 -7.31 -1.92
CA PHE A 8 -0.67 -7.44 -1.96
C PHE A 8 -1.22 -6.48 -3.00
N GLY A 9 -2.19 -6.94 -3.78
CA GLY A 9 -2.84 -6.16 -4.83
C GLY A 9 -3.65 -7.06 -5.74
N GLY A 10 -3.98 -6.62 -6.94
CA GLY A 10 -4.73 -7.41 -7.90
C GLY A 10 -4.39 -7.00 -9.33
N GLY A 11 -4.63 -7.91 -10.28
CA GLY A 11 -4.39 -7.65 -11.68
C GLY A 11 -4.22 -8.90 -12.53
N THR A 12 -4.29 -8.72 -13.85
CA THR A 12 -4.17 -9.80 -14.84
C THR A 12 -3.15 -9.49 -15.94
N GLY A 13 -2.23 -8.56 -15.67
CA GLY A 13 -1.31 -7.98 -16.66
C GLY A 13 -1.77 -6.60 -17.12
N PRO A 14 -1.30 -6.09 -18.28
CA PRO A 14 -1.56 -4.71 -18.73
C PRO A 14 -2.95 -4.56 -19.37
N ALA A 15 -4.00 -5.09 -18.73
CA ALA A 15 -5.38 -4.85 -19.11
C ALA A 15 -5.88 -3.54 -18.47
N HIS A 16 -6.73 -2.77 -19.16
CA HIS A 16 -7.24 -1.48 -18.65
C HIS A 16 -7.78 -1.56 -17.23
N GLY A 17 -8.54 -2.62 -16.90
CA GLY A 17 -9.02 -2.83 -15.53
C GLY A 17 -7.91 -2.97 -14.49
N THR A 18 -6.76 -3.56 -14.83
CA THR A 18 -5.58 -3.66 -13.94
C THR A 18 -4.73 -2.41 -13.93
N LEU A 19 -4.64 -1.71 -15.06
CA LEU A 19 -3.92 -0.43 -15.14
C LEU A 19 -4.59 0.66 -14.28
N ALA A 20 -5.90 0.54 -14.05
CA ALA A 20 -6.64 1.41 -13.14
C ALA A 20 -6.78 0.83 -11.74
N THR A 21 -7.10 -0.46 -11.61
CA THR A 21 -7.59 -1.03 -10.35
C THR A 21 -6.80 -2.25 -9.90
N THR A 22 -6.52 -2.34 -8.60
CA THR A 22 -5.90 -3.51 -7.97
C THR A 22 -6.93 -4.65 -7.83
N CYS A 23 -7.45 -5.16 -8.94
CA CYS A 23 -8.48 -6.20 -8.99
C CYS A 23 -8.06 -7.36 -9.89
N THR A 24 -8.14 -8.59 -9.39
CA THR A 24 -8.10 -9.82 -10.19
C THR A 24 -9.52 -10.35 -10.33
N PRO A 25 -10.24 -10.05 -11.43
CA PRO A 25 -11.68 -10.29 -11.49
C PRO A 25 -12.02 -11.75 -11.79
N GLY A 26 -12.74 -12.40 -10.87
CA GLY A 26 -13.31 -13.73 -11.05
C GLY A 26 -12.37 -14.91 -10.73
N PRO A 27 -12.92 -16.09 -10.39
CA PRO A 27 -12.15 -17.25 -9.96
C PRO A 27 -11.19 -17.78 -11.03
N TRP A 28 -11.54 -17.65 -12.31
CA TRP A 28 -10.67 -18.08 -13.41
C TRP A 28 -9.37 -17.28 -13.45
N HIS A 29 -9.45 -15.95 -13.41
CA HIS A 29 -8.26 -15.10 -13.42
C HIS A 29 -7.43 -15.26 -12.14
N LEU A 30 -8.07 -15.37 -10.98
CA LEU A 30 -7.39 -15.66 -9.71
C LEU A 30 -6.58 -16.95 -9.81
N GLY A 31 -7.19 -18.04 -10.29
CA GLY A 31 -6.50 -19.31 -10.50
C GLY A 31 -5.29 -19.20 -11.45
N ARG A 32 -5.43 -18.48 -12.57
CA ARG A 32 -4.31 -18.25 -13.51
C ARG A 32 -3.18 -17.44 -12.92
N MET A 33 -3.49 -16.40 -12.16
CA MET A 33 -2.47 -15.60 -11.49
C MET A 33 -1.75 -16.43 -10.42
N ILE A 34 -2.49 -17.18 -9.58
CA ILE A 34 -1.90 -18.06 -8.57
C ILE A 34 -0.96 -19.10 -9.22
N GLN A 35 -1.37 -19.71 -10.34
CA GLN A 35 -0.51 -20.63 -11.10
C GLN A 35 0.78 -19.98 -11.61
N SER A 36 0.78 -18.69 -11.92
CA SER A 36 1.99 -17.98 -12.37
C SER A 36 3.00 -17.74 -11.24
N PHE A 37 2.57 -17.76 -9.98
CA PHE A 37 3.39 -17.32 -8.85
C PHE A 37 4.47 -18.31 -8.44
N ASP A 38 4.40 -19.57 -8.85
CA ASP A 38 5.44 -20.57 -8.59
C ASP A 38 6.81 -20.17 -9.17
N ALA A 39 6.83 -19.30 -10.18
CA ALA A 39 8.05 -18.78 -10.80
C ALA A 39 8.58 -17.48 -10.17
N ILE A 40 7.89 -16.90 -9.17
CA ILE A 40 8.19 -15.55 -8.66
C ILE A 40 8.71 -15.64 -7.22
N PRO A 41 9.95 -15.20 -6.89
CA PRO A 41 10.46 -15.21 -5.52
C PRO A 41 9.91 -14.01 -4.72
N MET A 42 8.65 -14.12 -4.29
CA MET A 42 7.90 -13.11 -3.55
C MET A 42 6.76 -13.80 -2.78
N ASN A 43 6.40 -13.30 -1.59
CA ASN A 43 5.10 -13.64 -1.01
C ASN A 43 4.00 -12.80 -1.67
N ILE A 44 2.91 -13.41 -2.10
CA ILE A 44 1.90 -12.70 -2.89
C ILE A 44 0.50 -12.95 -2.35
N GLY A 45 -0.30 -11.91 -2.18
CA GLY A 45 -1.74 -11.98 -1.91
C GLY A 45 -2.53 -11.25 -3.00
N LEU A 46 -3.67 -11.82 -3.42
CA LEU A 46 -4.52 -11.23 -4.46
C LEU A 46 -5.82 -10.66 -3.91
N SER A 47 -6.22 -9.50 -4.43
CA SER A 47 -7.55 -8.93 -4.26
C SER A 47 -8.49 -9.30 -5.41
N GLY A 48 -9.70 -9.72 -5.07
CA GLY A 48 -10.82 -9.77 -6.00
C GLY A 48 -11.44 -8.39 -6.23
N LYS A 49 -12.34 -8.28 -7.21
CA LYS A 49 -13.14 -7.07 -7.41
C LYS A 49 -14.28 -7.01 -6.39
N GLY A 50 -14.34 -5.97 -5.57
CA GLY A 50 -15.35 -5.78 -4.52
C GLY A 50 -16.66 -5.14 -4.99
N ASN A 51 -16.67 -4.52 -6.17
CA ASN A 51 -17.81 -3.75 -6.67
C ASN A 51 -18.93 -4.62 -7.25
N THR A 52 -19.93 -4.94 -6.44
CA THR A 52 -21.22 -5.55 -6.83
C THR A 52 -22.21 -5.36 -5.69
N SER A 53 -23.51 -5.25 -6.01
CA SER A 53 -24.58 -5.13 -4.99
C SER A 53 -25.14 -6.48 -4.51
N LEU A 54 -24.62 -7.60 -5.05
CA LEU A 54 -25.02 -8.95 -4.64
C LEU A 54 -23.80 -9.78 -4.22
N PRO A 55 -23.93 -10.67 -3.21
CA PRO A 55 -22.77 -11.27 -2.54
C PRO A 55 -22.10 -12.40 -3.35
N LYS A 56 -22.88 -13.19 -4.09
CA LYS A 56 -22.41 -14.45 -4.72
C LYS A 56 -21.14 -14.31 -5.55
N ALA A 57 -21.01 -13.25 -6.34
CA ALA A 57 -19.82 -13.04 -7.16
C ALA A 57 -18.56 -12.77 -6.32
N LEU A 58 -18.70 -12.13 -5.16
CA LEU A 58 -17.61 -11.92 -4.22
C LEU A 58 -17.19 -13.22 -3.55
N GLU A 59 -18.17 -14.03 -3.13
CA GLU A 59 -17.95 -15.36 -2.54
C GLU A 59 -17.15 -16.26 -3.50
N GLU A 60 -17.54 -16.30 -4.78
CA GLU A 60 -16.83 -17.07 -5.81
C GLU A 60 -15.37 -16.63 -5.99
N MET A 61 -15.09 -15.32 -5.92
CA MET A 61 -13.71 -14.81 -5.97
C MET A 61 -12.91 -15.16 -4.72
N ILE A 62 -13.50 -15.07 -3.54
CA ILE A 62 -12.85 -15.46 -2.28
C ILE A 62 -12.51 -16.94 -2.30
N LEU A 63 -13.45 -17.81 -2.71
CA LEU A 63 -13.21 -19.24 -2.88
C LEU A 63 -12.20 -19.55 -3.99
N GLY A 64 -12.12 -18.70 -5.01
CA GLY A 64 -11.12 -18.73 -6.07
C GLY A 64 -9.70 -18.30 -5.64
N GLY A 65 -9.52 -17.87 -4.38
CA GLY A 65 -8.21 -17.57 -3.80
C GLY A 65 -7.95 -16.11 -3.50
N ALA A 66 -8.91 -15.20 -3.70
CA ALA A 66 -8.76 -13.82 -3.27
C ALA A 66 -8.65 -13.75 -1.73
N CYS A 67 -7.61 -13.11 -1.21
CA CYS A 67 -7.38 -12.89 0.23
C CYS A 67 -7.88 -11.53 0.72
N SER A 68 -8.34 -10.68 -0.21
CA SER A 68 -8.94 -9.37 0.06
C SER A 68 -9.86 -8.99 -1.11
N LEU A 69 -10.63 -7.91 -0.96
CA LEU A 69 -11.45 -7.34 -2.03
C LEU A 69 -11.10 -5.85 -2.20
N LYS A 70 -11.06 -5.37 -3.45
CA LYS A 70 -10.88 -3.95 -3.76
C LYS A 70 -12.20 -3.34 -4.25
N LEU A 71 -12.69 -2.33 -3.54
CA LEU A 71 -13.69 -1.39 -4.03
C LEU A 71 -12.98 -0.27 -4.78
N HIS A 72 -13.35 -0.01 -6.04
CA HIS A 72 -12.79 1.06 -6.85
C HIS A 72 -13.86 1.86 -7.60
N GLU A 73 -13.70 3.19 -7.68
CA GLU A 73 -14.71 4.07 -8.28
C GLU A 73 -14.95 3.78 -9.77
N ASP A 74 -13.91 3.40 -10.52
CA ASP A 74 -13.98 2.94 -11.92
C ASP A 74 -14.91 1.72 -12.12
N TRP A 75 -15.21 0.97 -11.05
CA TRP A 75 -16.20 -0.11 -11.04
C TRP A 75 -17.49 0.25 -10.29
N GLY A 76 -17.61 1.49 -9.79
CA GLY A 76 -18.71 2.01 -8.98
C GLY A 76 -18.55 1.71 -7.49
N THR A 77 -17.90 2.59 -6.73
CA THR A 77 -17.79 2.49 -5.25
C THR A 77 -19.01 3.13 -4.58
N THR A 78 -20.20 2.59 -4.87
CA THR A 78 -21.46 3.12 -4.33
C THR A 78 -21.76 2.57 -2.93
N PRO A 79 -22.63 3.22 -2.12
CA PRO A 79 -23.04 2.70 -0.81
C PRO A 79 -23.52 1.25 -0.81
N ALA A 80 -24.25 0.82 -1.86
CA ALA A 80 -24.72 -0.57 -1.98
C ALA A 80 -23.56 -1.56 -2.21
N ALA A 81 -22.57 -1.20 -3.03
CA ALA A 81 -21.40 -2.03 -3.26
C ALA A 81 -20.51 -2.09 -2.00
N ILE A 82 -20.33 -0.96 -1.31
CA ILE A 82 -19.60 -0.87 -0.04
C ILE A 82 -20.24 -1.80 1.00
N ASP A 83 -21.55 -1.69 1.20
CA ASP A 83 -22.27 -2.47 2.21
C ASP A 83 -22.20 -3.97 1.93
N ASN A 84 -22.44 -4.37 0.68
CA ASN A 84 -22.35 -5.78 0.28
C ASN A 84 -20.93 -6.33 0.43
N CYS A 85 -19.91 -5.60 -0.04
CA CYS A 85 -18.52 -6.04 0.03
C CYS A 85 -18.04 -6.21 1.48
N LEU A 86 -18.35 -5.25 2.36
CA LEU A 86 -18.00 -5.36 3.78
C LEU A 86 -18.76 -6.50 4.48
N SER A 87 -20.02 -6.75 4.11
CA SER A 87 -20.79 -7.87 4.65
C SER A 87 -20.20 -9.24 4.27
N VAL A 88 -19.75 -9.40 3.02
CA VAL A 88 -19.07 -10.64 2.57
C VAL A 88 -17.70 -10.76 3.24
N ALA A 89 -16.95 -9.66 3.37
CA ALA A 89 -15.67 -9.65 4.06
C ALA A 89 -15.78 -10.10 5.52
N ASP A 90 -16.82 -9.65 6.24
CA ASP A 90 -17.10 -10.08 7.62
C ASP A 90 -17.38 -11.60 7.71
N GLN A 91 -18.02 -12.20 6.70
CA GLN A 91 -18.32 -13.63 6.66
C GLN A 91 -17.08 -14.50 6.40
N TYR A 92 -16.15 -14.02 5.56
CA TYR A 92 -15.00 -14.80 5.09
C TYR A 92 -13.66 -14.41 5.74
N ASP A 93 -13.69 -13.42 6.64
CA ASP A 93 -12.51 -12.88 7.34
C ASP A 93 -11.40 -12.39 6.40
N VAL A 94 -11.78 -11.66 5.34
CA VAL A 94 -10.85 -11.02 4.39
C VAL A 94 -10.90 -9.49 4.45
N GLN A 95 -9.79 -8.81 4.16
CA GLN A 95 -9.77 -7.34 4.20
C GLN A 95 -10.51 -6.73 3.01
N VAL A 96 -11.12 -5.56 3.21
CA VAL A 96 -11.63 -4.69 2.13
C VAL A 96 -10.73 -3.48 1.99
N MET A 97 -10.19 -3.31 0.79
CA MET A 97 -9.43 -2.13 0.37
C MET A 97 -10.37 -1.22 -0.42
N ILE A 98 -10.31 0.09 -0.20
CA ILE A 98 -11.24 1.02 -0.85
C ILE A 98 -10.53 2.22 -1.48
N HIS A 99 -10.95 2.50 -2.71
CA HIS A 99 -10.81 3.76 -3.44
C HIS A 99 -12.22 4.31 -3.62
N THR A 100 -12.52 5.46 -2.99
CA THR A 100 -13.87 6.00 -2.85
C THR A 100 -14.29 6.83 -4.07
N ASP A 101 -15.55 7.26 -4.09
CA ASP A 101 -16.18 7.99 -5.20
C ASP A 101 -15.65 9.43 -5.28
N THR A 102 -14.63 9.69 -6.12
CA THR A 102 -14.03 11.03 -6.27
C THR A 102 -15.05 12.05 -6.73
N LEU A 103 -15.99 11.62 -7.59
CA LEU A 103 -16.98 12.47 -8.21
C LEU A 103 -18.10 12.88 -7.25
N ASN A 104 -18.18 12.24 -6.08
CA ASN A 104 -19.32 12.34 -5.17
C ASN A 104 -20.66 12.01 -5.88
N GLU A 105 -20.63 11.10 -6.86
CA GLU A 105 -21.79 10.75 -7.68
C GLU A 105 -22.91 10.15 -6.83
N SER A 106 -22.53 9.26 -5.93
CA SER A 106 -23.44 8.47 -5.09
C SER A 106 -23.60 9.01 -3.66
N GLY A 107 -22.98 10.14 -3.37
CA GLY A 107 -22.93 10.78 -2.05
C GLY A 107 -21.55 11.40 -1.76
N PHE A 108 -21.46 12.17 -0.69
CA PHE A 108 -20.20 12.74 -0.20
C PHE A 108 -19.47 11.75 0.73
N VAL A 109 -18.33 12.16 1.29
CA VAL A 109 -17.50 11.29 2.15
C VAL A 109 -18.30 10.74 3.34
N GLU A 110 -19.22 11.52 3.91
CA GLU A 110 -20.11 11.13 4.99
C GLU A 110 -21.06 9.99 4.62
N ASP A 111 -21.53 9.92 3.37
CA ASP A 111 -22.41 8.86 2.90
C ASP A 111 -21.64 7.54 2.74
N THR A 112 -20.41 7.61 2.22
CA THR A 112 -19.49 6.47 2.18
C THR A 112 -19.13 5.99 3.60
N VAL A 113 -18.87 6.91 4.52
CA VAL A 113 -18.60 6.58 5.94
C VAL A 113 -19.81 5.94 6.59
N ALA A 114 -21.02 6.44 6.32
CA ALA A 114 -22.27 5.81 6.78
C ALA A 114 -22.43 4.39 6.22
N ALA A 115 -22.07 4.16 4.95
CA ALA A 115 -22.10 2.85 4.32
C ALA A 115 -21.10 1.85 4.95
N PHE A 116 -20.01 2.33 5.56
CA PHE A 116 -19.10 1.46 6.32
C PHE A 116 -19.81 0.81 7.51
N LYS A 117 -20.79 1.47 8.12
CA LYS A 117 -21.51 1.00 9.33
C LYS A 117 -20.55 0.58 10.46
N GLY A 118 -19.45 1.32 10.61
CA GLY A 118 -18.41 1.06 11.61
C GLY A 118 -17.55 -0.19 11.38
N ARG A 119 -17.72 -0.90 10.25
CA ARG A 119 -16.91 -2.08 9.91
C ARG A 119 -15.50 -1.68 9.47
N THR A 120 -14.53 -2.56 9.73
CA THR A 120 -13.13 -2.35 9.37
C THR A 120 -12.96 -2.16 7.87
N VAL A 121 -12.16 -1.18 7.45
CA VAL A 121 -11.83 -0.97 6.04
C VAL A 121 -10.41 -0.40 5.89
N HIS A 122 -9.66 -0.86 4.91
CA HIS A 122 -8.36 -0.31 4.54
C HIS A 122 -8.54 0.74 3.45
N ALA A 123 -8.44 2.02 3.82
CA ALA A 123 -8.49 3.13 2.87
C ALA A 123 -7.15 3.27 2.12
N PHE A 124 -7.19 3.16 0.80
CA PHE A 124 -6.04 3.45 -0.06
C PHE A 124 -5.89 4.95 -0.25
N HIS A 125 -4.64 5.39 -0.54
CA HIS A 125 -4.24 6.77 -0.87
C HIS A 125 -5.14 7.83 -0.21
N THR A 126 -5.24 7.76 1.12
CA THR A 126 -6.29 8.43 1.90
C THR A 126 -6.21 9.95 1.83
N GLU A 127 -5.08 10.52 1.41
CA GLU A 127 -4.96 11.94 1.11
C GLU A 127 -5.81 12.39 -0.09
N GLY A 128 -6.00 11.50 -1.08
CA GLY A 128 -6.96 11.67 -2.17
C GLY A 128 -6.37 12.02 -3.54
N ALA A 129 -5.09 12.35 -3.69
CA ALA A 129 -4.51 12.55 -5.03
C ALA A 129 -4.58 11.27 -5.88
N GLY A 130 -4.32 10.12 -5.26
CA GLY A 130 -4.53 8.79 -5.85
C GLY A 130 -6.00 8.43 -6.09
N GLY A 131 -6.94 9.21 -5.54
CA GLY A 131 -8.39 9.08 -5.75
C GLY A 131 -9.19 8.95 -4.47
N GLY A 132 -10.45 9.37 -4.54
CA GLY A 132 -11.40 9.42 -3.44
C GLY A 132 -12.11 10.77 -3.34
N HIS A 133 -13.23 10.81 -2.62
CA HIS A 133 -14.11 11.99 -2.43
C HIS A 133 -13.34 13.32 -2.41
N ALA A 134 -13.58 14.15 -3.43
CA ALA A 134 -12.94 15.45 -3.55
C ALA A 134 -13.76 16.51 -2.78
N PRO A 135 -13.13 17.38 -1.96
CA PRO A 135 -11.70 17.43 -1.65
C PRO A 135 -11.30 16.69 -0.36
N ASP A 136 -12.23 16.03 0.32
CA ASP A 136 -12.15 15.81 1.77
C ASP A 136 -12.07 14.35 2.23
N ILE A 137 -11.74 13.42 1.33
CA ILE A 137 -11.49 12.02 1.67
C ILE A 137 -10.49 11.83 2.82
N ILE A 138 -9.52 12.73 2.99
CA ILE A 138 -8.52 12.69 4.06
C ILE A 138 -9.12 12.67 5.48
N LYS A 139 -10.36 13.15 5.65
CA LYS A 139 -11.11 13.12 6.92
C LYS A 139 -11.19 11.72 7.51
N ILE A 140 -11.27 10.67 6.68
CA ILE A 140 -11.48 9.31 7.16
C ILE A 140 -10.29 8.74 7.94
N CYS A 141 -9.11 9.37 7.88
CA CYS A 141 -7.97 8.93 8.68
C CYS A 141 -8.19 9.09 10.20
N GLY A 142 -9.13 9.96 10.61
CA GLY A 142 -9.55 10.14 11.99
C GLY A 142 -10.50 9.07 12.52
N LEU A 143 -11.03 8.18 11.65
CA LEU A 143 -12.04 7.21 12.05
C LEU A 143 -11.43 5.95 12.67
N PRO A 144 -12.02 5.39 13.75
CA PRO A 144 -11.45 4.26 14.47
C PRO A 144 -11.48 2.95 13.67
N ASN A 145 -12.48 2.75 12.80
CA ASN A 145 -12.62 1.55 11.97
C ASN A 145 -11.84 1.62 10.65
N VAL A 146 -11.18 2.74 10.34
CA VAL A 146 -10.43 2.92 9.10
C VAL A 146 -8.94 2.67 9.36
N ILE A 147 -8.32 1.90 8.46
CA ILE A 147 -6.87 1.74 8.38
C ILE A 147 -6.39 2.59 7.20
N PRO A 148 -5.91 3.82 7.43
CA PRO A 148 -5.52 4.74 6.37
C PRO A 148 -4.11 4.44 5.85
N SER A 149 -3.97 4.49 4.53
CA SER A 149 -2.69 4.33 3.85
C SER A 149 -2.45 5.41 2.80
N SER A 150 -1.19 5.73 2.57
CA SER A 150 -0.76 6.57 1.45
C SER A 150 -0.13 5.73 0.35
N THR A 151 -0.23 6.23 -0.88
CA THR A 151 0.63 5.80 -1.99
C THR A 151 1.81 6.74 -2.09
N ASN A 152 2.86 6.33 -2.81
CA ASN A 152 4.17 6.96 -2.63
C ASN A 152 4.51 8.18 -3.49
N PRO A 153 3.81 8.56 -4.58
CA PRO A 153 4.22 9.74 -5.36
C PRO A 153 4.07 11.06 -4.62
N THR A 154 3.07 11.20 -3.75
CA THR A 154 2.90 12.42 -2.93
C THR A 154 3.96 12.54 -1.83
N ARG A 155 4.80 11.52 -1.63
CA ARG A 155 5.63 11.35 -0.42
C ARG A 155 7.10 11.70 -0.66
N PRO A 156 7.68 12.60 0.15
CA PRO A 156 7.00 13.71 0.81
C PRO A 156 6.56 14.78 -0.18
N TYR A 157 5.86 15.81 0.32
CA TYR A 157 5.57 17.00 -0.47
C TYR A 157 6.86 17.75 -0.85
N THR A 158 7.11 17.87 -2.16
CA THR A 158 8.26 18.55 -2.77
C THR A 158 7.83 19.63 -3.76
N LYS A 159 8.78 20.47 -4.20
CA LYS A 159 8.51 21.54 -5.17
C LYS A 159 7.96 21.06 -6.52
N ASN A 160 8.21 19.80 -6.89
CA ASN A 160 7.77 19.24 -8.17
C ASN A 160 6.48 18.42 -8.04
N THR A 161 6.02 18.13 -6.82
CA THR A 161 4.94 17.17 -6.56
C THR A 161 3.66 17.56 -7.31
N ILE A 162 3.22 18.82 -7.21
CA ILE A 162 1.94 19.26 -7.82
C ILE A 162 1.98 19.15 -9.35
N ALA A 163 3.03 19.69 -9.98
CA ALA A 163 3.15 19.68 -11.44
C ALA A 163 3.25 18.24 -11.99
N GLU A 164 4.00 17.38 -11.31
CA GLU A 164 4.12 15.97 -11.68
C GLU A 164 2.78 15.22 -11.58
N HIS A 165 2.01 15.46 -10.51
CA HIS A 165 0.75 14.75 -10.28
C HIS A 165 -0.36 15.22 -11.21
N LEU A 166 -0.41 16.50 -11.56
CA LEU A 166 -1.38 17.01 -12.51
C LEU A 166 -1.22 16.31 -13.86
N ASP A 167 0.00 16.26 -14.40
CA ASP A 167 0.29 15.58 -15.66
C ASP A 167 0.04 14.06 -15.57
N MET A 168 0.48 13.42 -14.48
CA MET A 168 0.24 11.99 -14.24
C MET A 168 -1.25 11.65 -14.21
N LEU A 169 -2.06 12.46 -13.53
CA LEU A 169 -3.52 12.25 -13.44
C LEU A 169 -4.18 12.41 -14.82
N MET A 170 -3.80 13.44 -15.57
CA MET A 170 -4.30 13.67 -16.92
C MET A 170 -4.03 12.47 -17.84
N VAL A 171 -2.82 11.89 -17.76
CA VAL A 171 -2.45 10.68 -18.52
C VAL A 171 -3.21 9.45 -18.04
N CYS A 172 -3.24 9.17 -16.73
CA CYS A 172 -3.87 7.97 -16.18
C CYS A 172 -5.38 7.91 -16.46
N HIS A 173 -6.06 9.05 -16.46
CA HIS A 173 -7.50 9.13 -16.70
C HIS A 173 -7.87 9.51 -18.14
N HIS A 174 -6.90 9.59 -19.06
CA HIS A 174 -7.11 9.95 -20.47
C HIS A 174 -7.85 11.28 -20.64
N LEU A 175 -7.56 12.24 -19.77
CA LEU A 175 -8.16 13.56 -19.75
C LEU A 175 -7.52 14.47 -20.81
N SER A 176 -8.25 15.48 -21.25
CA SER A 176 -7.76 16.47 -22.21
C SER A 176 -7.58 17.84 -21.58
N SER A 177 -6.38 18.42 -21.73
CA SER A 177 -6.12 19.80 -21.31
C SER A 177 -6.91 20.85 -22.12
N SER A 178 -7.60 20.43 -23.19
CA SER A 178 -8.48 21.29 -23.98
C SER A 178 -9.93 21.31 -23.47
N ILE A 179 -10.28 20.45 -22.51
CA ILE A 179 -11.64 20.35 -21.96
C ILE A 179 -11.61 20.99 -20.55
N PRO A 180 -12.33 22.11 -20.32
CA PRO A 180 -12.31 22.80 -19.02
C PRO A 180 -12.75 21.91 -17.85
N GLU A 181 -13.71 21.02 -18.07
CA GLU A 181 -14.22 20.10 -17.05
C GLU A 181 -13.18 19.06 -16.62
N ASP A 182 -12.35 18.58 -17.56
CA ASP A 182 -11.25 17.66 -17.30
C ASP A 182 -10.15 18.33 -16.45
N VAL A 183 -9.83 19.59 -16.77
CA VAL A 183 -8.87 20.39 -15.98
C VAL A 183 -9.43 20.65 -14.59
N ALA A 184 -10.70 21.04 -14.46
CA ALA A 184 -11.34 21.27 -13.17
C ALA A 184 -11.40 20.00 -12.30
N PHE A 185 -11.64 18.83 -12.90
CA PHE A 185 -11.53 17.55 -12.20
C PHE A 185 -10.10 17.27 -11.73
N ALA A 186 -9.10 17.55 -12.57
CA ALA A 186 -7.71 17.33 -12.19
C ALA A 186 -7.26 18.27 -11.04
N GLU A 187 -7.65 19.54 -11.10
CA GLU A 187 -7.38 20.55 -10.06
C GLU A 187 -8.11 20.25 -8.75
N SER A 188 -9.33 19.70 -8.80
CA SER A 188 -10.05 19.30 -7.58
C SER A 188 -9.40 18.10 -6.88
N ARG A 189 -8.68 17.25 -7.62
CA ARG A 189 -8.03 16.05 -7.10
C ARG A 189 -6.58 16.27 -6.64
N ILE A 190 -5.81 17.09 -7.34
CA ILE A 190 -4.40 17.37 -7.02
C ILE A 190 -4.30 18.65 -6.18
N ARG A 191 -4.36 18.51 -4.85
CA ARG A 191 -4.43 19.63 -3.92
C ARG A 191 -3.16 19.76 -3.11
N LYS A 192 -2.60 20.97 -3.05
CA LYS A 192 -1.36 21.23 -2.29
C LYS A 192 -1.60 21.04 -0.79
N GLU A 193 -2.76 21.46 -0.33
CA GLU A 193 -3.15 21.55 1.07
C GLU A 193 -3.22 20.15 1.70
N THR A 194 -3.93 19.21 1.04
CA THR A 194 -4.05 17.83 1.53
C THR A 194 -2.73 17.06 1.40
N ILE A 195 -1.95 17.27 0.34
CA ILE A 195 -0.60 16.66 0.19
C ILE A 195 0.36 17.15 1.29
N ALA A 196 0.30 18.43 1.65
CA ALA A 196 1.09 18.98 2.75
C ALA A 196 0.62 18.47 4.12
N ALA A 197 -0.69 18.34 4.33
CA ALA A 197 -1.25 17.79 5.56
C ALA A 197 -0.91 16.30 5.73
N GLU A 198 -0.88 15.52 4.65
CA GLU A 198 -0.54 14.10 4.65
C GLU A 198 0.86 13.84 5.24
N ASP A 199 1.84 14.71 4.97
CA ASP A 199 3.17 14.62 5.60
C ASP A 199 3.10 14.67 7.13
N ILE A 200 2.31 15.60 7.67
CA ILE A 200 2.16 15.81 9.11
C ILE A 200 1.32 14.68 9.73
N LEU A 201 0.26 14.25 9.05
CA LEU A 201 -0.59 13.13 9.48
C LEU A 201 0.20 11.82 9.56
N HIS A 202 1.19 11.61 8.70
CA HIS A 202 2.16 10.52 8.86
C HIS A 202 3.03 10.67 10.10
N ASP A 203 3.56 11.88 10.36
CA ASP A 203 4.49 12.13 11.45
C ASP A 203 3.83 12.02 12.83
N ILE A 204 2.54 12.38 12.94
CA ILE A 204 1.76 12.21 14.19
C ILE A 204 1.17 10.80 14.34
N GLY A 205 1.22 9.97 13.30
CA GLY A 205 0.70 8.59 13.32
C GLY A 205 -0.79 8.47 13.01
N ALA A 206 -1.40 9.45 12.36
CA ALA A 206 -2.77 9.39 11.87
C ALA A 206 -2.87 8.62 10.53
N PHE A 207 -1.78 8.52 9.77
CA PHE A 207 -1.67 7.58 8.65
C PHE A 207 -0.81 6.38 9.04
N SER A 208 -1.29 5.17 8.74
CA SER A 208 -0.74 3.95 9.33
C SER A 208 0.13 3.14 8.39
N ILE A 209 -0.05 3.30 7.07
CA ILE A 209 0.61 2.49 6.04
C ILE A 209 1.12 3.38 4.90
N ILE A 210 2.26 3.00 4.32
CA ILE A 210 2.75 3.54 3.04
C ILE A 210 2.86 2.38 2.05
N SER A 211 2.25 2.54 0.88
CA SER A 211 2.22 1.58 -0.22
C SER A 211 2.75 2.23 -1.51
N SER A 212 2.80 1.48 -2.61
CA SER A 212 3.29 2.02 -3.89
C SER A 212 2.20 2.65 -4.74
N ASP A 213 1.17 1.88 -5.09
CA ASP A 213 0.32 2.00 -6.30
C ASP A 213 1.03 1.68 -7.62
N SER A 214 1.64 0.49 -7.70
CA SER A 214 2.65 0.19 -8.71
C SER A 214 2.14 0.36 -10.14
N GLN A 215 2.69 1.36 -10.85
CA GLN A 215 2.35 1.73 -12.24
C GLN A 215 0.91 2.24 -12.45
N ALA A 216 0.17 2.51 -11.38
CA ALA A 216 -1.17 3.08 -11.39
C ALA A 216 -1.18 4.30 -10.45
N MET A 217 -0.44 5.36 -10.80
CA MET A 217 -0.11 6.48 -9.91
C MET A 217 0.83 6.11 -8.75
N GLY A 218 1.88 5.33 -9.02
CA GLY A 218 2.79 4.88 -7.97
C GLY A 218 4.02 4.10 -8.42
N ARG A 219 5.02 4.03 -7.53
CA ARG A 219 6.37 3.53 -7.83
C ARG A 219 6.75 2.33 -6.97
N VAL A 220 6.72 1.12 -7.52
CA VAL A 220 6.96 -0.13 -6.76
C VAL A 220 8.31 -0.17 -6.03
N GLY A 221 9.35 0.44 -6.60
CA GLY A 221 10.70 0.45 -6.05
C GLY A 221 10.94 1.45 -4.92
N GLU A 222 9.98 2.32 -4.61
CA GLU A 222 10.23 3.53 -3.80
C GLU A 222 9.47 3.57 -2.47
N VAL A 223 8.68 2.55 -2.11
CA VAL A 223 7.93 2.51 -0.84
C VAL A 223 8.81 2.82 0.37
N LEU A 224 9.96 2.16 0.48
CA LEU A 224 10.90 2.33 1.60
C LEU A 224 11.55 3.72 1.56
N ILE A 225 12.10 4.12 0.41
CA ILE A 225 12.79 5.41 0.25
C ILE A 225 11.85 6.56 0.60
N ARG A 226 10.62 6.53 0.08
CA ARG A 226 9.62 7.59 0.26
C ARG A 226 9.18 7.69 1.72
N THR A 227 9.06 6.56 2.41
CA THR A 227 8.84 6.52 3.86
C THR A 227 9.94 7.28 4.61
N TRP A 228 11.21 6.98 4.30
CA TRP A 228 12.35 7.59 5.00
C TRP A 228 12.58 9.05 4.62
N GLN A 229 12.30 9.44 3.38
CA GLN A 229 12.31 10.83 2.93
C GLN A 229 11.25 11.67 3.65
N THR A 230 10.05 11.12 3.87
CA THR A 230 9.03 11.78 4.69
C THR A 230 9.47 11.93 6.14
N ALA A 231 10.04 10.89 6.75
CA ALA A 231 10.58 10.98 8.11
C ALA A 231 11.69 12.05 8.25
N ASP A 232 12.63 12.11 7.29
CA ASP A 232 13.68 13.13 7.25
C ASP A 232 13.11 14.55 7.11
N LYS A 233 12.20 14.77 6.15
CA LYS A 233 11.55 16.07 5.96
C LYS A 233 10.85 16.53 7.24
N MET A 234 10.08 15.64 7.86
CA MET A 234 9.33 15.95 9.07
C MET A 234 10.25 16.23 10.26
N LYS A 235 11.36 15.50 10.41
CA LYS A 235 12.39 15.86 11.41
C LYS A 235 12.95 17.27 11.16
N ARG A 236 13.31 17.61 9.91
CA ARG A 236 13.90 18.91 9.59
C ARG A 236 12.96 20.08 9.86
N GLN A 237 11.66 19.89 9.61
CA GLN A 237 10.68 20.96 9.74
C GLN A 237 10.01 21.02 11.11
N ARG A 238 9.88 19.88 11.82
CA ARG A 238 9.12 19.78 13.08
C ARG A 238 9.98 19.40 14.30
N GLY A 239 11.26 19.10 14.09
CA GLY A 239 12.17 18.69 15.16
C GLY A 239 11.90 17.27 15.67
N SER A 240 12.31 17.00 16.92
CA SER A 240 12.10 15.72 17.60
C SER A 240 10.63 15.48 17.94
N LEU A 241 10.17 14.23 17.84
CA LEU A 241 8.83 13.88 18.30
C LEU A 241 8.73 13.97 19.84
N PRO A 242 7.55 14.29 20.40
CA PRO A 242 7.35 14.34 21.85
C PRO A 242 7.66 13.02 22.58
N GLN A 243 7.55 11.88 21.88
CA GLN A 243 7.81 10.55 22.42
C GLN A 243 9.29 10.14 22.38
N GLU A 244 10.17 10.96 21.80
CA GLU A 244 11.61 10.65 21.77
C GLU A 244 12.23 10.73 23.17
N THR A 245 13.18 9.82 23.43
CA THR A 245 13.95 9.80 24.67
C THR A 245 15.44 9.69 24.36
N GLY A 246 16.23 10.67 24.82
CA GLY A 246 17.66 10.79 24.50
C GLY A 246 17.95 11.48 23.17
N ASP A 247 19.22 11.52 22.79
CA ASP A 247 19.70 12.17 21.55
C ASP A 247 19.66 11.19 20.36
N ASN A 248 18.44 10.92 19.87
CA ASN A 248 18.18 10.01 18.76
C ASN A 248 16.78 10.25 18.16
N ASP A 249 16.44 9.51 17.10
CA ASP A 249 15.13 9.53 16.43
C ASP A 249 14.44 8.15 16.49
N ASN A 250 14.69 7.36 17.54
CA ASN A 250 14.27 5.96 17.56
C ASN A 250 12.75 5.80 17.51
N PHE A 251 11.98 6.67 18.18
CA PHE A 251 10.53 6.59 18.13
C PHE A 251 9.99 6.91 16.73
N ARG A 252 10.52 7.96 16.07
CA ARG A 252 10.19 8.27 14.67
C ARG A 252 10.58 7.12 13.76
N VAL A 253 11.77 6.54 13.91
CA VAL A 253 12.22 5.39 13.13
C VAL A 253 11.27 4.19 13.31
N LYS A 254 10.88 3.87 14.54
CA LYS A 254 9.90 2.81 14.84
C LYS A 254 8.52 3.10 14.24
N ARG A 255 8.04 4.34 14.35
CA ARG A 255 6.77 4.79 13.76
C ARG A 255 6.76 4.60 12.25
N TYR A 256 7.84 5.00 11.57
CA TYR A 256 7.89 4.97 10.11
C TYR A 256 8.20 3.58 9.54
N ILE A 257 9.07 2.78 10.17
CA ILE A 257 9.32 1.40 9.70
C ILE A 257 8.06 0.54 9.80
N ALA A 258 7.20 0.77 10.80
CA ALA A 258 5.94 0.07 10.96
C ALA A 258 4.99 0.25 9.75
N LYS A 259 5.07 1.40 9.06
CA LYS A 259 4.18 1.77 7.95
C LYS A 259 4.32 0.89 6.71
N TYR A 260 5.47 0.26 6.50
CA TYR A 260 5.70 -0.66 5.36
C TYR A 260 6.07 -2.09 5.79
N THR A 261 6.05 -2.38 7.09
CA THR A 261 6.37 -3.71 7.63
C THR A 261 5.17 -4.31 8.36
N ILE A 262 4.99 -4.00 9.65
CA ILE A 262 4.01 -4.68 10.49
C ILE A 262 2.57 -4.20 10.24
N ASN A 263 2.34 -2.90 9.99
CA ASN A 263 0.99 -2.38 9.81
C ASN A 263 0.31 -2.93 8.54
N PRO A 264 0.98 -3.01 7.36
CA PRO A 264 0.42 -3.71 6.21
C PRO A 264 0.11 -5.18 6.50
N ALA A 265 0.98 -5.86 7.24
CA ALA A 265 0.78 -7.26 7.60
C ALA A 265 -0.41 -7.47 8.54
N ILE A 266 -0.63 -6.56 9.50
CA ILE A 266 -1.82 -6.57 10.37
C ILE A 266 -3.07 -6.30 9.53
N ALA A 267 -3.07 -5.26 8.71
CA ALA A 267 -4.21 -4.89 7.88
C ALA A 267 -4.64 -6.01 6.94
N GLN A 268 -3.69 -6.79 6.40
CA GLN A 268 -3.95 -7.88 5.46
C GLN A 268 -4.07 -9.26 6.11
N GLY A 269 -4.06 -9.35 7.45
CA GLY A 269 -4.30 -10.61 8.17
C GLY A 269 -3.16 -11.62 8.05
N VAL A 270 -1.92 -11.15 7.93
CA VAL A 270 -0.70 -11.98 7.76
C VAL A 270 0.40 -11.68 8.77
N SER A 271 0.11 -10.88 9.79
CA SER A 271 1.08 -10.44 10.81
C SER A 271 1.68 -11.57 11.65
N ARG A 272 1.06 -12.76 11.68
CA ARG A 272 1.64 -13.97 12.28
C ARG A 272 2.76 -14.59 11.45
N HIS A 273 2.82 -14.28 10.16
CA HIS A 273 3.78 -14.87 9.24
C HIS A 273 4.89 -13.89 8.84
N VAL A 274 4.57 -12.61 8.65
CA VAL A 274 5.51 -11.61 8.12
C VAL A 274 5.34 -10.25 8.82
N GLY A 275 6.16 -9.27 8.42
CA GLY A 275 6.00 -7.87 8.83
C GLY A 275 6.89 -7.42 9.99
N SER A 276 7.66 -8.30 10.63
CA SER A 276 8.62 -7.93 11.67
C SER A 276 9.64 -9.04 11.92
N ILE A 277 10.73 -8.69 12.61
CA ILE A 277 11.73 -9.65 13.08
C ILE A 277 11.30 -10.14 14.46
N GLU A 278 10.50 -11.20 14.48
CA GLU A 278 10.00 -11.84 15.71
C GLU A 278 10.08 -13.36 15.58
N VAL A 279 10.37 -14.05 16.69
CA VAL A 279 10.48 -15.51 16.71
C VAL A 279 9.16 -16.15 16.25
N GLY A 280 9.26 -17.13 15.35
CA GLY A 280 8.11 -17.84 14.79
C GLY A 280 7.59 -17.27 13.46
N LYS A 281 8.00 -16.05 13.08
CA LYS A 281 7.70 -15.48 11.75
C LYS A 281 8.67 -16.01 10.68
N ARG A 282 8.30 -15.84 9.41
CA ARG A 282 9.15 -16.19 8.26
C ARG A 282 10.43 -15.35 8.29
N ALA A 283 11.55 -15.97 7.92
CA ALA A 283 12.85 -15.29 7.81
C ALA A 283 12.96 -14.49 6.49
N ASP A 284 12.02 -13.56 6.30
CA ASP A 284 12.01 -12.62 5.19
C ASP A 284 12.75 -11.36 5.66
N LEU A 285 14.06 -11.34 5.41
CA LEU A 285 14.99 -10.38 5.99
C LEU A 285 15.68 -9.56 4.91
N VAL A 286 16.02 -8.31 5.24
CA VAL A 286 16.79 -7.44 4.35
C VAL A 286 17.97 -6.89 5.11
N LEU A 287 19.17 -7.09 4.56
CA LEU A 287 20.41 -6.57 5.14
C LEU A 287 20.79 -5.30 4.42
N TRP A 288 21.26 -4.33 5.20
CA TRP A 288 21.58 -3.00 4.74
C TRP A 288 22.95 -2.59 5.27
N ASN A 289 23.80 -2.11 4.37
CA ASN A 289 24.85 -1.18 4.76
C ASN A 289 24.19 0.13 5.23
N PRO A 290 24.55 0.69 6.41
CA PRO A 290 23.98 1.94 6.90
C PRO A 290 24.04 3.10 5.89
N ALA A 291 25.08 3.17 5.05
CA ALA A 291 25.21 4.21 4.02
C ALA A 291 24.17 4.08 2.89
N PHE A 292 23.54 2.91 2.73
CA PHE A 292 22.54 2.64 1.69
C PHE A 292 21.16 2.28 2.26
N PHE A 293 20.97 2.44 3.58
CA PHE A 293 19.73 2.10 4.28
C PHE A 293 18.51 2.74 3.60
N GLY A 294 17.48 1.94 3.34
CA GLY A 294 16.26 2.35 2.67
C GLY A 294 16.37 2.48 1.15
N VAL A 295 17.59 2.57 0.58
CA VAL A 295 17.83 2.87 -0.84
C VAL A 295 18.17 1.63 -1.68
N LYS A 296 19.29 0.98 -1.34
CA LYS A 296 19.80 -0.20 -2.06
C LYS A 296 20.28 -1.25 -1.04
N PRO A 297 19.52 -2.34 -0.78
CA PRO A 297 19.93 -3.35 0.19
C PRO A 297 21.12 -4.20 -0.26
N ASP A 298 21.88 -4.72 0.69
CA ASP A 298 23.00 -5.65 0.45
C ASP A 298 22.49 -7.06 0.17
N MET A 299 21.44 -7.51 0.86
CA MET A 299 20.83 -8.81 0.61
C MET A 299 19.34 -8.76 0.90
N VAL A 300 18.55 -9.47 0.09
CA VAL A 300 17.13 -9.73 0.31
C VAL A 300 16.94 -11.23 0.46
N LEU A 301 16.31 -11.65 1.55
CA LEU A 301 16.05 -13.03 1.89
C LEU A 301 14.54 -13.29 1.92
N LEU A 302 14.13 -14.46 1.44
CA LEU A 302 12.79 -15.01 1.62
C LEU A 302 12.92 -16.40 2.25
N GLY A 303 12.18 -16.66 3.32
CA GLY A 303 12.19 -17.95 4.01
C GLY A 303 13.60 -18.41 4.44
N GLY A 304 14.53 -17.47 4.69
CA GLY A 304 15.92 -17.77 5.03
C GLY A 304 16.88 -17.96 3.83
N SER A 305 16.37 -18.01 2.60
CA SER A 305 17.19 -18.08 1.38
C SER A 305 17.48 -16.70 0.83
N ILE A 306 18.72 -16.41 0.44
CA ILE A 306 19.04 -15.19 -0.31
C ILE A 306 18.38 -15.28 -1.69
N VAL A 307 17.45 -14.38 -1.98
CA VAL A 307 16.77 -14.28 -3.28
C VAL A 307 17.43 -13.27 -4.19
N ALA A 308 18.07 -12.25 -3.62
CA ALA A 308 18.79 -11.25 -4.39
C ALA A 308 19.88 -10.54 -3.60
N ALA A 309 20.94 -10.14 -4.32
CA ALA A 309 22.06 -9.36 -3.80
C ALA A 309 22.70 -8.55 -4.95
N PRO A 310 23.36 -7.41 -4.66
CA PRO A 310 24.26 -6.78 -5.60
C PRO A 310 25.49 -7.69 -5.79
N MET A 311 25.77 -8.05 -7.04
CA MET A 311 26.85 -8.98 -7.36
C MET A 311 27.66 -8.51 -8.56
N GLY A 312 28.98 -8.60 -8.41
CA GLY A 312 29.99 -8.21 -9.39
C GLY A 312 30.04 -9.12 -10.61
N ASP A 313 31.14 -9.03 -11.35
CA ASP A 313 31.42 -9.91 -12.48
C ASP A 313 31.49 -11.39 -12.05
N PRO A 314 30.61 -12.28 -12.56
CA PRO A 314 30.63 -13.70 -12.22
C PRO A 314 31.90 -14.44 -12.64
N ASN A 315 32.69 -13.88 -13.57
CA ASN A 315 33.98 -14.46 -13.99
C ASN A 315 35.18 -13.91 -13.20
N ALA A 316 34.98 -12.92 -12.31
CA ALA A 316 36.06 -12.37 -11.51
C ALA A 316 36.52 -13.33 -10.41
N SER A 317 37.72 -13.09 -9.87
CA SER A 317 38.31 -13.94 -8.82
C SER A 317 37.62 -13.84 -7.45
N ILE A 318 36.79 -12.81 -7.24
CA ILE A 318 36.05 -12.50 -6.02
C ILE A 318 34.72 -11.80 -6.40
N PRO A 319 33.71 -11.70 -5.50
CA PRO A 319 32.37 -11.22 -5.88
C PRO A 319 32.17 -9.70 -6.01
N THR A 320 33.17 -8.90 -5.62
CA THR A 320 33.10 -7.44 -5.54
C THR A 320 33.57 -6.62 -6.76
N PRO A 321 34.35 -7.16 -7.72
CA PRO A 321 34.74 -6.43 -8.93
C PRO A 321 33.53 -6.03 -9.79
N GLN A 322 33.64 -4.87 -10.42
CA GLN A 322 32.58 -4.28 -11.23
C GLN A 322 32.31 -5.09 -12.52
N PRO A 323 31.10 -5.03 -13.08
CA PRO A 323 29.94 -4.23 -12.64
C PRO A 323 29.12 -4.91 -11.54
N VAL A 324 28.92 -4.20 -10.43
CA VAL A 324 28.06 -4.63 -9.33
C VAL A 324 26.64 -4.13 -9.55
N HIS A 325 25.70 -5.06 -9.73
CA HIS A 325 24.27 -4.75 -9.83
C HIS A 325 23.44 -5.87 -9.21
N TYR A 326 22.15 -5.62 -8.93
CA TYR A 326 21.27 -6.66 -8.40
C TYR A 326 21.17 -7.84 -9.36
N ARG A 327 21.31 -9.04 -8.82
CA ARG A 327 21.08 -10.32 -9.50
C ARG A 327 20.22 -11.20 -8.60
N TYR A 328 19.42 -12.06 -9.21
CA TYR A 328 18.79 -13.15 -8.47
C TYR A 328 19.87 -14.11 -7.96
N MET A 329 19.72 -14.55 -6.72
CA MET A 329 20.54 -15.57 -6.08
C MET A 329 19.78 -16.89 -6.07
N PHE A 330 20.34 -17.95 -5.47
CA PHE A 330 19.74 -19.29 -5.51
C PHE A 330 18.31 -19.38 -4.95
N GLY A 331 17.88 -18.46 -4.08
CA GLY A 331 16.48 -18.35 -3.64
C GLY A 331 15.50 -17.97 -4.75
N GLY A 332 15.99 -17.38 -5.84
CA GLY A 332 15.20 -16.96 -7.01
C GLY A 332 15.05 -18.03 -8.09
N TYR A 333 15.49 -19.27 -7.88
CA TYR A 333 15.52 -20.30 -8.93
C TYR A 333 14.95 -21.66 -8.49
N GLY A 334 14.34 -22.36 -9.45
CA GLY A 334 13.84 -23.73 -9.29
C GLY A 334 12.86 -23.87 -8.13
N LYS A 335 12.87 -25.05 -7.48
CA LYS A 335 12.01 -25.34 -6.31
C LYS A 335 12.35 -24.52 -5.07
N ASN A 336 13.47 -23.79 -5.07
CA ASN A 336 13.77 -22.89 -3.96
C ASN A 336 12.77 -21.72 -3.92
N VAL A 337 12.26 -21.28 -5.07
CA VAL A 337 11.22 -20.24 -5.15
C VAL A 337 9.98 -20.64 -4.36
N SER A 338 9.44 -21.84 -4.63
CA SER A 338 8.23 -22.35 -4.00
C SER A 338 8.42 -22.73 -2.53
N ASN A 339 9.63 -23.13 -2.14
CA ASN A 339 9.95 -23.48 -0.75
C ASN A 339 10.24 -22.25 0.12
N SER A 340 10.73 -21.16 -0.48
CA SER A 340 11.14 -19.95 0.24
C SER A 340 10.04 -18.88 0.33
N SER A 341 8.95 -19.01 -0.42
CA SER A 341 7.86 -18.02 -0.45
C SER A 341 6.48 -18.66 -0.47
N VAL A 342 5.45 -17.87 -0.19
CA VAL A 342 4.05 -18.35 -0.08
C VAL A 342 3.09 -17.53 -0.93
N VAL A 343 1.91 -18.08 -1.16
CA VAL A 343 0.77 -17.30 -1.65
C VAL A 343 -0.24 -17.17 -0.52
N PHE A 344 -0.64 -15.95 -0.19
CA PHE A 344 -1.70 -15.68 0.76
C PHE A 344 -3.05 -15.74 0.05
N ALA A 345 -4.00 -16.48 0.61
CA ALA A 345 -5.33 -16.70 0.07
C ALA A 345 -6.37 -16.60 1.19
N SER A 346 -7.67 -16.57 0.87
CA SER A 346 -8.70 -16.66 1.91
C SER A 346 -8.60 -18.01 2.65
N LYS A 347 -8.85 -18.01 3.95
CA LYS A 347 -8.92 -19.25 4.73
C LYS A 347 -9.87 -20.28 4.11
N ALA A 348 -11.05 -19.82 3.66
CA ALA A 348 -12.05 -20.66 3.00
C ALA A 348 -11.50 -21.37 1.74
N SER A 349 -10.75 -20.67 0.89
CA SER A 349 -10.15 -21.30 -0.31
C SER A 349 -9.07 -22.32 0.02
N VAL A 350 -8.27 -22.06 1.06
CA VAL A 350 -7.23 -22.99 1.52
C VAL A 350 -7.85 -24.27 2.07
N GLU A 351 -8.87 -24.14 2.92
CA GLU A 351 -9.61 -25.27 3.48
C GLU A 351 -10.38 -26.07 2.42
N ALA A 352 -10.84 -25.41 1.35
CA ALA A 352 -11.46 -26.05 0.20
C ALA A 352 -10.48 -26.78 -0.73
N GLY A 353 -9.17 -26.80 -0.43
CA GLY A 353 -8.18 -27.53 -1.21
C GLY A 353 -7.77 -26.84 -2.52
N LEU A 354 -7.83 -25.50 -2.57
CA LEU A 354 -7.49 -24.73 -3.79
C LEU A 354 -6.09 -25.04 -4.32
N ARG A 355 -5.12 -25.30 -3.44
CA ARG A 355 -3.75 -25.62 -3.85
C ARG A 355 -3.71 -26.87 -4.73
N GLN A 356 -4.40 -27.92 -4.31
CA GLN A 356 -4.48 -29.19 -5.00
C GLN A 356 -5.26 -29.06 -6.31
N SER A 357 -6.35 -28.29 -6.32
CA SER A 357 -7.15 -28.10 -7.53
C SER A 357 -6.42 -27.28 -8.61
N LEU A 358 -5.60 -26.31 -8.21
CA LEU A 358 -4.78 -25.52 -9.15
C LEU A 358 -3.47 -26.20 -9.53
N GLY A 359 -3.00 -27.18 -8.76
CA GLY A 359 -1.76 -27.92 -9.00
C GLY A 359 -0.50 -27.09 -8.80
N VAL A 360 -0.52 -26.14 -7.84
CA VAL A 360 0.60 -25.21 -7.59
C VAL A 360 1.55 -25.72 -6.50
N ASP A 361 2.83 -25.41 -6.64
CA ASP A 361 3.90 -25.84 -5.74
C ASP A 361 3.93 -25.03 -4.44
N LYS A 362 3.81 -23.69 -4.55
CA LYS A 362 3.82 -22.80 -3.38
C LYS A 362 2.76 -23.18 -2.37
N GLN A 363 3.10 -23.04 -1.10
CA GLN A 363 2.12 -23.17 -0.02
C GLN A 363 1.12 -22.02 -0.11
N LEU A 364 -0.17 -22.35 -0.05
CA LEU A 364 -1.21 -21.37 0.23
C LEU A 364 -1.38 -21.22 1.74
N VAL A 365 -1.36 -19.98 2.21
CA VAL A 365 -1.55 -19.62 3.62
C VAL A 365 -2.81 -18.79 3.74
N GLY A 366 -3.74 -19.22 4.60
CA GLY A 366 -4.99 -18.49 4.85
C GLY A 366 -4.72 -17.20 5.60
N VAL A 367 -5.24 -16.08 5.10
CA VAL A 367 -5.31 -14.84 5.89
C VAL A 367 -6.30 -15.02 7.05
N GLU A 368 -6.05 -14.31 8.14
CA GLU A 368 -6.89 -14.38 9.33
C GLU A 368 -6.92 -13.08 10.13
N ASN A 369 -7.95 -12.93 10.96
CA ASN A 369 -8.14 -11.83 11.89
C ASN A 369 -8.20 -10.47 11.19
N THR A 370 -8.82 -10.35 10.02
CA THR A 370 -8.95 -9.03 9.35
C THR A 370 -10.19 -8.26 9.80
N ARG A 371 -11.15 -8.96 10.44
CA ARG A 371 -12.45 -8.42 10.87
C ARG A 371 -12.68 -8.46 12.38
N SER A 372 -11.96 -9.31 13.11
CA SER A 372 -12.19 -9.61 14.54
C SER A 372 -11.64 -8.53 15.50
N GLY A 373 -11.97 -7.27 15.24
CA GLY A 373 -11.60 -6.12 16.09
C GLY A 373 -10.34 -5.38 15.65
N ILE A 374 -9.76 -5.71 14.49
CA ILE A 374 -8.73 -4.86 13.87
C ILE A 374 -9.33 -3.49 13.59
N SER A 375 -8.64 -2.47 14.05
CA SER A 375 -9.03 -1.06 13.94
C SER A 375 -7.78 -0.20 13.81
N LYS A 376 -7.96 1.12 13.75
CA LYS A 376 -6.87 2.09 13.84
C LYS A 376 -5.99 1.85 15.08
N ALA A 377 -6.59 1.48 16.21
CA ALA A 377 -5.88 1.18 17.46
C ALA A 377 -4.93 -0.02 17.36
N SER A 378 -5.10 -0.89 16.36
CA SER A 378 -4.21 -2.03 16.12
C SER A 378 -2.93 -1.65 15.37
N MET A 379 -2.83 -0.43 14.85
CA MET A 379 -1.72 0.02 14.02
C MET A 379 -0.54 0.47 14.88
N ILE A 380 0.53 -0.31 14.87
CA ILE A 380 1.71 -0.12 15.72
C ILE A 380 2.31 1.25 15.48
N HIS A 381 2.38 2.05 16.57
CA HIS A 381 2.88 3.43 16.61
C HIS A 381 2.13 4.44 15.73
N ASN A 382 1.01 4.05 15.11
CA ASN A 382 0.26 4.83 14.12
C ASN A 382 -1.26 4.68 14.31
N ASP A 383 -1.69 4.85 15.56
CA ASP A 383 -3.03 4.63 16.07
C ASP A 383 -3.81 5.93 16.33
N ALA A 384 -3.27 7.09 15.95
CA ALA A 384 -3.91 8.38 16.24
C ALA A 384 -5.21 8.56 15.46
N THR A 385 -6.27 9.05 16.13
CA THR A 385 -7.59 9.35 15.55
C THR A 385 -7.95 10.82 15.78
N PRO A 386 -7.24 11.78 15.17
CA PRO A 386 -7.56 13.20 15.32
C PRO A 386 -8.90 13.53 14.65
N HIS A 387 -9.59 14.57 15.14
CA HIS A 387 -10.75 15.14 14.42
C HIS A 387 -10.26 15.96 13.24
N VAL A 388 -10.44 15.45 12.02
CA VAL A 388 -9.94 16.08 10.80
C VAL A 388 -11.08 16.81 10.08
N GLU A 389 -10.82 18.07 9.74
CA GLU A 389 -11.71 18.92 8.95
C GLU A 389 -10.98 19.38 7.69
N VAL A 390 -11.74 19.56 6.61
CA VAL A 390 -11.25 20.10 5.34
C VAL A 390 -12.25 21.16 4.91
N ASP A 391 -11.75 22.35 4.67
CA ASP A 391 -12.56 23.44 4.13
C ASP A 391 -12.88 23.16 2.64
N PRO A 392 -14.16 23.20 2.23
CA PRO A 392 -14.56 22.78 0.88
C PRO A 392 -14.15 23.77 -0.22
N GLU A 393 -13.76 25.01 0.12
CA GLU A 393 -13.39 26.03 -0.85
C GLU A 393 -11.88 26.24 -0.92
N THR A 394 -11.22 26.26 0.24
CA THR A 394 -9.78 26.54 0.38
C THR A 394 -8.93 25.27 0.48
N TYR A 395 -9.55 24.12 0.75
CA TYR A 395 -8.91 22.83 1.00
C TYR A 395 -8.00 22.80 2.23
N GLU A 396 -8.03 23.84 3.07
CA GLU A 396 -7.29 23.87 4.33
C GLU A 396 -7.67 22.66 5.18
N VAL A 397 -6.66 21.89 5.58
CA VAL A 397 -6.84 20.73 6.46
C VAL A 397 -6.53 21.13 7.89
N ARG A 398 -7.45 20.83 8.80
CA ARG A 398 -7.24 21.01 10.25
C ARG A 398 -7.34 19.68 10.96
N ALA A 399 -6.51 19.46 11.97
CA ALA A 399 -6.64 18.36 12.91
C ALA A 399 -6.76 18.92 14.32
N ASP A 400 -7.85 18.58 15.01
CA ASP A 400 -8.16 19.09 16.36
C ASP A 400 -8.15 20.63 16.42
N GLY A 401 -8.56 21.28 15.32
CA GLY A 401 -8.59 22.74 15.15
C GLY A 401 -7.27 23.36 14.63
N GLU A 402 -6.16 22.64 14.66
CA GLU A 402 -4.85 23.12 14.20
C GLU A 402 -4.68 22.96 12.69
N LEU A 403 -4.26 24.03 12.01
CA LEU A 403 -3.96 24.01 10.57
C LEU A 403 -2.75 23.11 10.28
N LEU A 404 -2.95 22.12 9.41
CA LEU A 404 -1.90 21.21 8.97
C LEU A 404 -1.31 21.66 7.63
N THR A 405 -0.18 22.36 7.70
CA THR A 405 0.54 22.80 6.49
C THR A 405 2.05 22.70 6.69
N CYS A 406 2.78 22.42 5.61
CA CYS A 406 4.23 22.39 5.60
C CYS A 406 4.79 22.82 4.24
N GLU A 407 6.00 23.37 4.25
CA GLU A 407 6.67 23.81 3.01
C GLU A 407 7.15 22.61 2.17
N PRO A 408 7.12 22.72 0.83
CA PRO A 408 7.67 21.69 -0.04
C PRO A 408 9.18 21.55 0.15
N ALA A 409 9.69 20.32 0.20
CA ALA A 409 11.12 20.08 0.17
C ALA A 409 11.71 20.46 -1.20
N THR A 410 12.86 21.15 -1.21
CA THR A 410 13.61 21.52 -2.41
C THR A 410 14.70 20.51 -2.76
N LEU A 411 15.14 19.72 -1.78
CA LEU A 411 16.12 18.65 -1.88
C LEU A 411 15.70 17.51 -0.95
N LEU A 412 15.93 16.26 -1.36
CA LEU A 412 15.71 15.08 -0.54
C LEU A 412 17.01 14.29 -0.34
N PRO A 413 17.20 13.61 0.81
CA PRO A 413 18.17 12.53 0.90
C PRO A 413 17.73 11.36 0.02
N MET A 414 18.55 10.32 -0.06
CA MET A 414 18.17 9.06 -0.74
C MET A 414 17.76 9.25 -2.22
N ALA A 415 18.34 10.25 -2.90
CA ALA A 415 18.03 10.62 -4.27
C ALA A 415 19.31 10.67 -5.14
N GLN A 416 19.67 11.84 -5.67
CA GLN A 416 20.76 12.07 -6.66
C GLN A 416 22.11 11.45 -6.30
N ARG A 417 22.40 11.23 -5.02
CA ARG A 417 23.65 10.60 -4.56
C ARG A 417 23.76 9.11 -4.97
N TYR A 418 22.64 8.41 -5.09
CA TYR A 418 22.61 6.95 -5.14
C TYR A 418 22.18 6.37 -6.48
N PHE A 419 21.44 7.14 -7.29
CA PHE A 419 20.87 6.67 -8.54
C PHE A 419 21.63 7.23 -9.73
N LEU A 420 21.85 6.37 -10.72
CA LEU A 420 22.47 6.76 -11.99
C LEU A 420 21.53 7.62 -12.84
N PHE A 421 20.22 7.43 -12.65
CA PHE A 421 19.12 8.15 -13.31
C PHE A 421 18.03 8.49 -12.30
#